data_AF-A0A645FVZ6-F1
#
_entry.id   AF-A0A645FVZ6-F1
#
_cell.length_a   1.000
_cell.length_b   1.000
_cell.length_c   1.000
_cell.angle_alpha   90.00
_cell.angle_beta   90.00
_cell.angle_gamma   90.00
#
_symmetry.space_group_name_H-M   'P 1'
#
loop_
_entity.id
_entity.type
_entity.pdbx_description
1 polymer ?
#
loop_
_entity_poly.entity_id
_entity_poly.type
_entity_poly.pdbx_seq_one_letter_code
_entity_poly.pdbx_strand_id
1 'polypeptide(L)'
;MLIKKSAVAFARWQKNSVSGKRALPYAVFPLVNGKPKRVLRRLTLIALIAFVFMFSVSFVLMAVQAKAFEFWHVWGWFNYMG
;
A
#
# COMPACT_ATOMS: atom_id res chain seq x y z
N MET A 1 -8.66 21.58 3.97
CA MET A 1 -10.05 21.65 3.43
C MET A 1 -10.42 20.47 2.52
N LEU A 2 -9.52 19.95 1.67
CA LEU A 2 -9.81 18.80 0.78
C LEU A 2 -10.10 17.49 1.52
N ILE A 3 -9.34 17.15 2.57
CA ILE A 3 -9.51 15.90 3.35
C ILE A 3 -10.90 15.80 3.99
N LYS A 4 -11.40 16.92 4.53
CA LYS A 4 -12.76 16.98 5.09
C LYS A 4 -13.84 16.77 4.00
N LYS A 5 -13.63 17.33 2.81
CA LYS A 5 -14.56 17.17 1.67
C LYS A 5 -14.57 15.72 1.14
N SER A 6 -13.42 15.07 1.05
CA SER A 6 -13.33 13.66 0.63
C SER A 6 -13.90 12.70 1.69
N ALA A 7 -13.66 12.95 2.98
CA ALA A 7 -14.27 12.15 4.06
C ALA A 7 -15.80 12.25 4.06
N VAL A 8 -16.35 13.45 3.91
CA VAL A 8 -17.81 13.66 3.82
C VAL A 8 -18.40 13.05 2.54
N ALA A 9 -17.69 13.13 1.41
CA ALA A 9 -18.11 12.49 0.16
C ALA A 9 -18.12 10.96 0.27
N PHE A 10 -17.10 10.37 0.91
CA PHE A 10 -17.02 8.93 1.18
C PHE A 10 -18.16 8.46 2.08
N ALA A 11 -18.44 9.18 3.18
CA ALA A 11 -19.54 8.86 4.08
C ALA A 11 -20.92 8.94 3.37
N ARG A 12 -21.14 9.93 2.49
CA ARG A 12 -22.35 10.01 1.66
C ARG A 12 -22.46 8.86 0.68
N TRP A 13 -21.36 8.52 0.00
CA TRP A 13 -21.33 7.39 -0.92
C TRP A 13 -21.67 6.08 -0.20
N GLN A 14 -21.02 5.81 0.94
CA GLN A 14 -21.29 4.61 1.75
C GLN A 14 -22.75 4.54 2.19
N LYS A 15 -23.32 5.65 2.69
CA LYS A 15 -24.74 5.73 3.08
C LYS A 15 -25.69 5.47 1.89
N ASN A 16 -25.36 6.00 0.72
CA ASN A 16 -26.19 5.82 -0.48
C ASN A 16 -26.09 4.39 -1.04
N SER A 17 -24.91 3.77 -1.01
CA SER A 17 -24.69 2.38 -1.41
C SER A 17 -25.46 1.40 -0.52
N VAL A 18 -25.46 1.62 0.80
CA VAL A 18 -26.19 0.75 1.75
C VAL A 18 -27.70 0.97 1.68
N SER A 19 -28.17 2.17 1.36
CA SER A 19 -29.60 2.50 1.28
C SER A 19 -30.26 2.19 -0.06
N GLY A 20 -29.55 1.58 -1.02
CA GLY A 20 -30.09 1.21 -2.33
C GLY A 20 -30.46 2.40 -3.24
N LYS A 21 -30.14 3.63 -2.82
CA LYS A 21 -30.32 4.83 -3.64
C LYS A 21 -29.25 4.85 -4.73
N ARG A 22 -29.61 5.29 -5.95
CA ARG A 22 -28.67 5.42 -7.08
C ARG A 22 -27.46 6.26 -6.65
N ALA A 23 -26.36 5.59 -6.32
CA ALA A 23 -25.16 6.25 -5.86
C ALA A 23 -24.56 7.02 -7.04
N LEU A 24 -24.43 8.34 -6.92
CA LEU A 24 -23.65 9.13 -7.86
C LEU A 24 -22.23 8.54 -7.91
N PRO A 25 -21.61 8.42 -9.11
CA PRO A 25 -20.28 7.86 -9.23
C PRO A 25 -19.35 8.64 -8.31
N TYR A 26 -18.77 7.93 -7.34
CA TYR A 26 -17.76 8.47 -6.46
C TYR A 26 -16.64 8.98 -7.38
N ALA A 27 -16.42 10.29 -7.41
CA ALA A 27 -15.22 10.82 -8.06
C ALA A 27 -14.04 10.41 -7.18
N VAL A 28 -13.48 9.21 -7.44
CA VAL A 28 -12.42 8.55 -6.65
C VAL A 28 -11.13 9.36 -6.60
N PHE A 29 -11.01 10.43 -7.37
CA PHE A 29 -9.80 11.24 -7.38
C PHE A 29 -9.93 12.36 -6.34
N PRO A 30 -9.25 12.26 -5.18
CA PRO A 30 -8.88 13.47 -4.49
C PRO A 30 -8.03 14.25 -5.50
N LEU A 31 -8.59 15.32 -6.06
CA LEU A 31 -7.89 16.31 -6.86
C LEU A 31 -6.97 17.09 -5.92
N VAL A 32 -5.99 16.38 -5.36
CA VAL A 32 -4.90 16.95 -4.58
C VAL A 32 -4.07 17.71 -5.60
N ASN A 33 -4.33 18.99 -5.76
CA ASN A 33 -3.61 19.85 -6.69
C ASN A 33 -2.58 20.71 -5.93
N GLY A 34 -1.47 21.02 -6.61
CA GLY A 34 -0.43 21.89 -6.10
C GLY A 34 0.50 21.24 -5.05
N LYS A 35 0.80 22.00 -3.99
CA LYS A 35 1.80 21.67 -2.95
C LYS A 35 1.59 20.27 -2.30
N PRO A 36 0.39 19.85 -1.85
CA PRO A 36 0.22 18.56 -1.19
C PRO A 36 0.46 17.35 -2.11
N LYS A 37 0.19 17.46 -3.42
CA LYS A 37 0.51 16.40 -4.40
C LYS A 37 2.01 16.14 -4.50
N ARG A 38 2.80 17.22 -4.49
CA ARG A 38 4.26 17.16 -4.58
C ARG A 38 4.87 16.54 -3.31
N VAL A 39 4.33 16.88 -2.14
CA VAL A 39 4.75 16.30 -0.87
C VAL A 39 4.42 14.81 -0.83
N LEU A 40 3.19 14.42 -1.18
CA LEU A 40 2.79 13.02 -1.21
C LEU A 40 3.70 12.21 -2.14
N ARG A 41 3.97 12.70 -3.35
CA ARG A 41 4.88 12.03 -4.29
C ARG A 41 6.29 11.86 -3.72
N ARG A 42 6.85 12.90 -3.06
CA ARG A 42 8.17 12.81 -2.44
C ARG A 42 8.18 11.79 -1.30
N LEU A 43 7.18 11.80 -0.43
CA LEU A 43 7.06 10.84 0.66
C LEU A 43 6.92 9.41 0.15
N THR A 44 6.09 9.19 -0.88
CA THR A 44 5.95 7.87 -1.50
C THR A 44 7.27 7.38 -2.10
N LEU A 45 8.02 8.26 -2.77
CA LEU A 45 9.34 7.91 -3.31
C LEU A 45 10.35 7.59 -2.20
N ILE A 46 10.39 8.38 -1.13
CA ILE A 46 11.27 8.12 0.02
C ILE A 46 10.90 6.80 0.68
N ALA A 47 9.62 6.55 0.93
CA ALA A 47 9.12 5.31 1.50
C ALA A 47 9.45 4.11 0.61
N LEU A 48 9.30 4.25 -0.71
CA LEU A 48 9.65 3.20 -1.67
C LEU A 48 11.14 2.87 -1.64
N ILE A 49 12.01 3.90 -1.62
CA ILE A 49 13.47 3.71 -1.53
C ILE A 49 13.84 3.02 -0.22
N ALA A 50 13.28 3.49 0.90
CA ALA A 50 13.52 2.89 2.21
C ALA A 50 13.04 1.42 2.26
N PHE A 51 11.86 1.13 1.70
CA PHE A 51 11.32 -0.22 1.61
C PHE A 51 12.22 -1.13 0.78
N VAL A 52 12.62 -0.71 -0.42
CA VAL A 52 13.51 -1.51 -1.29
C VAL A 52 14.84 -1.77 -0.59
N PHE A 53 15.41 -0.76 0.09
CA PHE A 53 16.67 -0.91 0.81
C PHE A 53 16.54 -1.91 1.98
N MET A 54 15.55 -1.73 2.86
CA MET A 54 15.33 -2.63 3.99
C MET A 54 14.98 -4.04 3.54
N PHE A 55 14.17 -4.17 2.49
CA PHE A 55 13.81 -5.46 1.91
C PHE A 55 15.05 -6.18 1.36
N SER A 56 15.89 -5.48 0.60
CA SER A 56 17.11 -6.03 0.02
C SER A 56 18.09 -6.48 1.10
N VAL A 57 18.33 -5.65 2.12
CA VAL A 57 19.21 -5.99 3.25
C VAL A 57 18.68 -7.21 3.99
N SER A 58 17.38 -7.23 4.32
CA SER A 58 16.75 -8.35 5.01
C SER A 58 16.85 -9.62 4.18
N PHE A 59 16.57 -9.55 2.88
CA PHE A 59 16.67 -10.69 1.97
C PHE A 59 18.08 -11.29 1.97
N VAL A 60 19.12 -10.45 1.88
CA VAL A 60 20.52 -10.89 1.94
C VAL A 60 20.83 -11.56 3.27
N LEU A 61 20.37 -10.98 4.40
CA LEU A 61 20.57 -11.57 5.71
C LEU A 61 19.92 -12.95 5.85
N MET A 62 18.68 -13.11 5.36
CA MET A 62 17.99 -14.42 5.37
C MET A 62 18.72 -15.44 4.50
N ALA A 63 19.19 -15.05 3.31
CA ALA A 63 19.95 -15.91 2.42
C ALA A 63 21.29 -16.37 3.03
N VAL A 64 22.00 -15.45 3.69
CA VAL A 64 23.25 -15.76 4.41
C VAL A 64 22.98 -16.69 5.60
N GLN A 65 21.91 -16.44 6.37
CA GLN A 65 21.55 -17.26 7.52
C GLN A 65 21.18 -18.69 7.13
N ALA A 66 20.42 -18.85 6.05
CA ALA A 66 20.07 -20.16 5.50
C ALA A 66 21.20 -20.81 4.69
N LYS A 67 22.29 -20.08 4.42
CA LYS A 67 23.41 -20.47 3.54
C LYS A 67 22.95 -20.88 2.14
N ALA A 68 21.80 -20.38 1.72
CA ALA A 68 21.16 -20.71 0.45
C ALA A 68 20.40 -19.48 -0.05
N PHE A 69 20.48 -19.22 -1.36
CA PHE A 69 19.74 -18.11 -1.98
C PHE A 69 18.23 -18.31 -1.85
N GLU A 70 17.78 -19.56 -1.95
CA GLU A 70 16.39 -19.95 -1.82
C GLU A 70 16.07 -20.41 -0.38
N PHE A 71 16.30 -19.52 0.59
CA PHE A 71 16.15 -19.81 2.02
C PHE A 71 14.76 -20.35 2.40
N TRP A 72 13.71 -20.02 1.65
CA TRP A 72 12.35 -20.51 1.86
C TRP A 72 12.21 -22.02 1.66
N HIS A 73 13.05 -22.65 0.83
CA HIS A 73 13.12 -24.11 0.72
C HIS A 73 13.80 -24.72 1.94
N VAL A 74 14.89 -24.11 2.43
CA VAL A 74 15.61 -24.56 3.64
C VAL A 74 14.72 -24.48 4.88
N TRP A 75 13.88 -23.46 4.99
CA TRP A 75 12.93 -23.30 6.10
C TRP A 75 11.60 -24.02 5.90
N GLY A 76 11.42 -24.74 4.79
CA GLY A 76 10.25 -25.58 4.57
C GLY A 76 8.93 -24.82 4.46
N TRP A 77 8.94 -23.58 3.95
CA TRP A 77 7.73 -22.73 3.87
C TRP A 77 6.55 -23.36 3.13
N PHE A 78 6.83 -24.31 2.24
CA PHE A 78 5.83 -24.91 1.35
C PHE A 78 5.57 -26.39 1.64
N ASN A 79 5.98 -26.92 2.81
CA ASN A 79 5.72 -28.31 3.22
C ASN A 79 6.09 -29.37 2.16
N TYR A 80 7.30 -29.30 1.58
CA TYR A 80 7.78 -30.29 0.60
C TYR A 80 8.05 -31.69 1.20
N MET A 81 7.96 -31.83 2.53
CA MET A 81 8.04 -33.13 3.21
C MET A 81 6.63 -33.68 3.40
N GLY A 82 6.11 -34.30 2.34
CA GLY A 82 4.97 -35.21 2.35
C GLY A 82 5.40 -36.54 1.74
#